data_AF-A0A3M2DJ95-F1
#
_entry.id   AF-A0A3M2DJ95-F1
#
_cell.length_a   1.000
_cell.length_b   1.000
_cell.length_c   1.000
_cell.angle_alpha   90.00
_cell.angle_beta   90.00
_cell.angle_gamma   90.00
#
_symmetry.space_group_name_H-M   'P 1'
#
loop_
_entity.id
_entity.type
_entity.pdbx_description
1 polymer ?
#
loop_
_entity_poly.entity_id
_entity_poly.type
_entity_poly.pdbx_seq_one_letter_code
_entity_poly.pdbx_strand_id
1 'polypeptide(L)'
;MKVIAISGAKVPLADMEDRPYPRIVQALLGVGPDLTKHSGARVHNTYFLDRTYEDISAVLFCRHHIKNSAEVRGLEPGRDWVWVHNPLAKAPMPVGLLRVGQAYSYSLKHEDWRKPLP
;
A
#
# COMPACT_ATOMS: atom_id res chain seq x y z
N MET A 1 -4.61 -15.58 7.88
CA MET A 1 -4.24 -14.57 6.87
C MET A 1 -5.34 -13.51 6.84
N LYS A 2 -5.00 -12.23 7.02
CA LYS A 2 -5.97 -11.13 6.98
C LYS A 2 -5.55 -10.13 5.91
N VAL A 3 -6.44 -9.88 4.94
CA VAL A 3 -6.24 -8.86 3.90
C VAL A 3 -7.30 -7.79 4.11
N ILE A 4 -6.87 -6.53 4.10
CA ILE A 4 -7.78 -5.39 4.10
C ILE A 4 -7.90 -4.89 2.66
N ALA A 5 -9.12 -4.84 2.14
CA ALA A 5 -9.43 -4.30 0.82
C ALA A 5 -9.99 -2.88 0.95
N ILE A 6 -9.35 -1.92 0.30
CA ILE A 6 -9.72 -0.50 0.34
C ILE A 6 -9.97 -0.02 -1.09
N SER A 7 -11.16 0.53 -1.33
CA SER A 7 -11.46 1.18 -2.61
C SER A 7 -11.04 2.65 -2.58
N GLY A 8 -10.19 3.07 -3.51
CA GLY A 8 -9.83 4.48 -3.71
C GLY A 8 -10.99 5.36 -4.21
N ALA A 9 -12.14 4.78 -4.54
CA ALA A 9 -13.36 5.48 -4.93
C ALA A 9 -13.77 6.65 -4.00
N LYS A 10 -13.49 6.51 -2.70
CA LYS A 10 -13.78 7.54 -1.70
C LYS A 10 -12.55 8.35 -1.27
N VAL A 11 -11.42 8.17 -1.93
CA VAL A 11 -10.15 8.85 -1.62
C VAL A 11 -9.86 9.84 -2.75
N PRO A 12 -10.14 11.15 -2.55
CA PRO A 12 -9.76 12.17 -3.52
C PRO A 12 -8.25 12.11 -3.76
N LEU A 13 -7.81 12.25 -5.01
CA LEU A 13 -6.39 12.29 -5.42
C LEU A 13 -5.62 10.96 -5.37
N ALA A 14 -6.29 9.81 -5.40
CA ALA A 14 -5.63 8.51 -5.41
C ALA A 14 -4.72 8.26 -6.65
N ASP A 15 -4.95 8.98 -7.74
CA ASP A 15 -4.30 8.78 -9.05
C ASP A 15 -3.50 10.00 -9.56
N MET A 16 -3.47 11.11 -8.82
CA MET A 16 -3.16 12.43 -9.40
C MET A 16 -1.68 12.86 -9.39
N GLU A 17 -0.71 11.98 -9.20
CA GLU A 17 0.68 12.44 -8.97
C GLU A 17 1.72 11.56 -9.67
N ASP A 18 2.62 12.19 -10.44
CA ASP A 18 3.88 11.64 -10.97
C ASP A 18 4.85 11.36 -9.81
N ARG A 19 4.50 10.40 -8.96
CA ARG A 19 5.35 9.93 -7.86
C ARG A 19 5.95 8.58 -8.20
N PRO A 20 7.17 8.28 -7.71
CA PRO A 20 7.79 6.96 -7.89
C PRO A 20 6.98 5.84 -7.22
N TYR A 21 6.14 6.17 -6.23
CA TYR A 21 5.33 5.20 -5.48
C TYR A 21 3.90 5.73 -5.25
N PRO A 22 2.86 4.88 -5.34
CA PRO A 22 1.50 5.24 -4.95
C PRO A 22 1.42 5.68 -3.49
N ARG A 23 0.55 6.65 -3.15
CA ARG A 23 0.40 7.18 -1.78
C ARG A 23 0.10 6.11 -0.73
N ILE A 24 -0.62 5.06 -1.08
CA ILE A 24 -0.90 3.93 -0.17
C ILE A 24 0.39 3.18 0.21
N VAL A 25 1.35 3.07 -0.70
CA VAL A 25 2.66 2.46 -0.43
C VAL A 25 3.46 3.35 0.53
N GLN A 26 3.46 4.66 0.28
CA GLN A 26 4.11 5.65 1.15
C GLN A 26 3.51 5.64 2.55
N ALA A 27 2.18 5.54 2.64
CA ALA A 27 1.45 5.54 3.91
C ALA A 27 1.68 4.26 4.73
N LEU A 28 1.92 3.12 4.09
CA LEU A 28 2.10 1.85 4.80
C LEU A 28 3.57 1.59 5.13
N LEU A 29 4.49 1.91 4.20
CA LEU A 29 5.90 1.56 4.30
C LEU A 29 6.83 2.74 4.62
N GLY A 30 6.32 3.96 4.72
CA GLY A 30 7.12 5.14 5.04
C GLY A 30 8.11 5.54 3.95
N VAL A 31 7.89 5.10 2.72
CA VAL A 31 8.78 5.40 1.59
C VAL A 31 8.43 6.73 0.92
N GLY A 32 9.43 7.44 0.42
CA GLY A 32 9.23 8.71 -0.29
C GLY A 32 9.04 9.91 0.66
N PRO A 33 8.50 11.03 0.15
CA PRO A 33 8.35 12.25 0.93
C PRO A 33 7.27 12.11 2.02
N ASP A 34 7.36 12.95 3.04
CA ASP A 34 6.37 13.00 4.12
C ASP A 34 4.96 13.25 3.58
N LEU A 35 4.01 12.46 4.08
CA LEU A 35 2.60 12.63 3.78
C LEU A 35 2.00 13.66 4.72
N THR A 36 1.36 14.68 4.16
CA THR A 36 0.60 15.67 4.90
C THR A 36 -0.88 15.62 4.50
N LYS A 37 -1.75 15.89 5.46
CA LYS A 37 -3.17 16.14 5.22
C LYS A 37 -3.30 17.50 4.52
N HIS A 38 -4.46 17.75 3.91
CA HIS A 38 -4.79 19.08 3.38
C HIS A 38 -4.66 20.18 4.45
N SER A 39 -4.90 19.85 5.73
CA SER A 39 -4.71 20.77 6.85
C SER A 39 -3.24 21.06 7.20
N GLY A 40 -2.27 20.49 6.49
CA GLY A 40 -0.84 20.57 6.80
C GLY A 40 -0.35 19.59 7.87
N ALA A 41 -1.26 18.89 8.56
CA ALA A 41 -0.87 17.93 9.60
C ALA A 41 -0.14 16.71 8.99
N ARG A 42 0.97 16.29 9.61
CA ARG A 42 1.71 15.10 9.21
C ARG A 42 0.85 13.84 9.40
N VAL A 43 0.93 12.94 8.44
CA VAL A 43 0.29 11.62 8.47
C VAL A 43 1.35 10.63 8.90
N HIS A 44 1.07 9.88 9.97
CA HIS A 44 1.87 8.71 10.33
C HIS A 44 1.85 7.73 9.17
N ASN A 45 3.04 7.29 8.71
CA ASN A 45 3.17 6.60 7.43
C ASN A 45 4.01 5.31 7.48
N THR A 46 4.31 4.79 8.67
CA THR A 46 5.13 3.58 8.87
C THR A 46 4.32 2.42 9.46
N TYR A 47 3.01 2.35 9.17
CA TYR A 47 2.10 1.36 9.78
C TYR A 47 2.58 -0.09 9.65
N PHE A 48 3.12 -0.49 8.51
CA PHE A 48 3.61 -1.86 8.29
C PHE A 48 5.03 -2.11 8.83
N LEU A 49 5.64 -1.08 9.41
CA LEU A 49 6.87 -1.16 10.17
C LEU A 49 6.60 -1.17 11.69
N ASP A 50 5.34 -1.06 12.10
CA ASP A 50 4.91 -1.18 13.50
C ASP A 50 4.28 -2.57 13.75
N ARG A 51 4.77 -3.26 14.79
CA ARG A 51 4.30 -4.59 15.21
C ARG A 51 2.83 -4.58 15.65
N THR A 52 2.24 -3.44 16.01
CA THR A 52 0.81 -3.36 16.31
C THR A 52 -0.08 -3.77 15.12
N TYR A 53 0.46 -3.77 13.90
CA TYR A 53 -0.24 -4.18 12.68
C TYR A 53 0.18 -5.56 12.15
N GLU A 54 0.96 -6.35 12.89
CA GLU A 54 1.48 -7.66 12.45
C GLU A 54 0.41 -8.73 12.16
N ASP A 55 -0.82 -8.51 12.61
CA ASP A 55 -1.96 -9.38 12.30
C ASP A 55 -2.54 -9.15 10.89
N ILE A 56 -2.13 -8.07 10.20
CA ILE A 56 -2.52 -7.74 8.83
C ILE A 56 -1.45 -8.28 7.88
N SER A 57 -1.83 -9.13 6.93
CA SER A 57 -0.93 -9.72 5.95
C SER A 57 -0.59 -8.76 4.81
N ALA A 58 -1.59 -8.05 4.30
CA ALA A 58 -1.46 -7.12 3.18
C ALA A 58 -2.66 -6.16 3.09
N VAL A 59 -2.47 -5.06 2.37
CA VAL A 59 -3.55 -4.14 1.96
C VAL A 59 -3.67 -4.14 0.44
N LEU A 60 -4.86 -4.49 -0.04
CA LEU A 60 -5.23 -4.38 -1.45
C LEU A 60 -5.97 -3.06 -1.68
N PHE A 61 -5.49 -2.24 -2.61
CA PHE A 61 -5.99 -0.91 -2.88
C PHE A 61 -6.30 -0.73 -4.37
N CYS A 62 -7.50 -0.23 -4.72
CA CYS A 62 -7.77 0.20 -6.09
C CYS A 62 -7.49 1.69 -6.23
N ARG A 63 -6.60 2.07 -7.16
CA ARG A 63 -6.27 3.48 -7.43
C ARG A 63 -7.44 4.29 -7.97
N HIS A 64 -8.37 3.62 -8.64
CA HIS A 64 -9.46 4.27 -9.34
C HIS A 64 -10.80 3.99 -8.67
N HIS A 65 -11.76 4.90 -8.90
CA HIS A 65 -13.16 4.64 -8.60
C HIS A 65 -13.65 3.44 -9.43
N ILE A 66 -14.58 2.64 -8.91
CA ILE A 66 -15.09 1.44 -9.62
C ILE A 66 -15.67 1.76 -11.01
N LYS A 67 -16.27 2.95 -11.16
CA LYS A 67 -16.77 3.48 -12.45
C LYS A 67 -15.67 3.97 -13.42
N ASN A 68 -14.42 4.02 -12.97
CA ASN A 68 -13.26 4.38 -13.77
C ASN A 68 -12.21 3.26 -13.74
N SER A 69 -12.68 2.00 -13.67
CA SER A 69 -11.78 0.84 -13.68
C SER A 69 -11.01 0.77 -14.99
N ALA A 70 -9.95 -0.04 -14.98
CA ALA A 70 -9.14 -0.34 -16.14
C ALA A 70 -10.00 -0.85 -17.29
N GLU A 71 -10.97 -1.74 -17.04
CA GLU A 71 -11.85 -2.26 -18.09
C GLU A 71 -12.70 -1.18 -18.74
N VAL A 72 -13.26 -0.25 -17.94
CA VAL A 72 -14.05 0.88 -18.45
C VAL A 72 -13.22 1.79 -19.35
N ARG A 73 -11.90 1.86 -19.11
CA ARG A 73 -10.95 2.62 -19.93
C ARG A 73 -10.31 1.81 -21.07
N GLY A 74 -10.75 0.57 -21.30
CA GLY A 74 -10.19 -0.30 -22.33
C GLY A 74 -8.78 -0.83 -22.03
N LEU A 75 -8.38 -0.84 -20.76
CA LEU A 75 -7.11 -1.40 -20.29
C LEU A 75 -7.32 -2.81 -19.72
N GLU A 76 -6.21 -3.54 -19.52
CA GLU A 76 -6.24 -4.89 -18.93
C GLU A 76 -6.96 -4.90 -17.56
N PRO A 77 -7.89 -5.85 -17.34
CA PRO A 77 -8.57 -6.02 -16.07
C PRO A 77 -7.62 -6.08 -14.87
N GLY A 78 -7.95 -5.34 -13.83
CA GLY A 78 -7.18 -5.34 -12.58
C GLY A 78 -5.87 -4.54 -12.58
N ARG A 79 -5.52 -3.82 -13.66
CA ARG A 79 -4.34 -2.94 -13.71
C ARG A 79 -4.35 -1.80 -12.66
N ASP A 80 -5.49 -1.53 -12.06
CA ASP A 80 -5.67 -0.48 -11.06
C ASP A 80 -5.39 -0.92 -9.63
N TRP A 81 -5.21 -2.22 -9.41
CA TRP A 81 -4.91 -2.77 -8.10
C TRP A 81 -3.46 -2.53 -7.72
N VAL A 82 -3.27 -2.05 -6.50
CA VAL A 82 -2.01 -1.94 -5.80
C VAL A 82 -2.07 -2.84 -4.59
N TRP A 83 -1.07 -3.69 -4.42
CA TRP A 83 -0.92 -4.54 -3.27
C TRP A 83 0.28 -4.13 -2.45
N VAL A 84 0.11 -3.97 -1.16
CA VAL A 84 1.21 -3.70 -0.24
C VAL A 84 1.27 -4.84 0.76
N HIS A 85 2.38 -5.57 0.79
CA HIS A 85 2.64 -6.64 1.73
C HIS A 85 3.16 -6.07 3.05
N ASN A 86 2.66 -6.58 4.18
CA ASN A 86 3.21 -6.25 5.48
C ASN A 86 4.43 -7.16 5.77
N PRO A 87 5.65 -6.60 5.89
CA PRO A 87 6.85 -7.40 6.17
C PRO A 87 6.85 -8.01 7.56
N LEU A 88 6.08 -7.46 8.49
CA LEU A 88 5.96 -7.94 9.86
C LEU A 88 4.77 -8.90 10.05
N ALA A 89 4.06 -9.28 8.98
CA ALA A 89 2.89 -10.14 9.10
C ALA A 89 3.20 -11.49 9.75
N LYS A 90 2.46 -11.84 10.82
CA LYS A 90 2.52 -13.19 11.44
C LYS A 90 2.15 -14.32 10.49
N ALA A 91 1.23 -14.04 9.58
CA ALA A 91 0.80 -14.95 8.52
C ALA A 91 1.01 -14.24 7.18
N PRO A 92 2.25 -14.23 6.65
CA PRO A 92 2.56 -13.51 5.43
C PRO A 92 1.81 -14.15 4.26
N MET A 93 1.36 -13.30 3.35
CA MET A 93 0.65 -13.75 2.17
C MET A 93 1.65 -13.98 1.02
N PRO A 94 1.50 -15.06 0.23
CA PRO A 94 2.42 -15.38 -0.84
C PRO A 94 2.54 -14.25 -1.87
N VAL A 95 3.78 -13.94 -2.25
CA VAL A 95 4.06 -13.06 -3.38
C VAL A 95 3.56 -13.74 -4.66
N GLY A 96 2.86 -13.00 -5.51
CA GLY A 96 2.30 -13.52 -6.77
C GLY A 96 0.96 -14.24 -6.66
N LEU A 97 0.31 -14.23 -5.48
CA LEU A 97 -1.04 -14.80 -5.30
C LEU A 97 -2.08 -14.15 -6.24
N LEU A 98 -1.99 -12.83 -6.44
CA LEU A 98 -2.68 -12.11 -7.51
C LEU A 98 -1.69 -11.89 -8.65
N ARG A 99 -2.13 -12.21 -9.86
CA ARG A 99 -1.33 -12.07 -11.10
C ARG A 99 -1.61 -10.77 -11.85
N VAL A 100 -2.34 -9.86 -11.24
CA VAL A 100 -2.75 -8.57 -11.81
C VAL A 100 -2.46 -7.43 -10.84
N GLY A 101 -2.30 -6.23 -11.38
CA GLY A 101 -1.95 -5.03 -10.61
C GLY A 101 -0.45 -4.94 -10.28
N GLN A 102 -0.11 -4.05 -9.36
CA GLN A 102 1.27 -3.81 -8.92
C GLN A 102 1.42 -4.20 -7.44
N ALA A 103 2.40 -5.05 -7.14
CA ALA A 103 2.70 -5.48 -5.78
C ALA A 103 3.97 -4.81 -5.24
N TYR A 104 3.92 -4.40 -3.98
CA TYR A 104 5.00 -3.77 -3.24
C TYR A 104 5.26 -4.56 -1.96
N SER A 105 6.53 -4.83 -1.68
CA SER A 105 7.00 -5.49 -0.46
C SER A 105 8.26 -4.79 0.04
N TYR A 106 8.38 -4.66 1.36
CA TYR A 106 9.62 -4.20 1.99
C TYR A 106 10.40 -5.41 2.49
N SER A 107 11.71 -5.45 2.22
CA SER A 107 12.60 -6.49 2.74
C SER A 107 13.44 -5.90 3.86
N LEU A 108 13.16 -6.30 5.10
CA LEU A 108 14.01 -5.96 6.24
C LEU A 108 15.35 -6.68 6.08
N LYS A 109 16.46 -5.95 6.11
CA LYS A 109 17.77 -6.61 6.21
C LYS A 109 17.94 -7.08 7.65
N HIS A 110 18.69 -8.16 7.85
CA HIS A 110 18.87 -8.79 9.18
C HIS A 110 19.38 -7.79 10.26
N GLU A 111 20.04 -6.71 9.86
CA GLU A 111 20.54 -5.63 10.71
C GLU A 111 19.44 -4.71 11.28
N ASP A 112 18.27 -4.68 10.64
CA ASP A 112 17.15 -3.81 11.00
C ASP A 112 16.28 -4.39 12.13
N TRP A 113 16.43 -5.69 12.45
CA TRP A 113 15.62 -6.37 13.47
C TRP A 113 15.87 -5.88 14.90
N ARG A 114 17.06 -5.34 15.16
CA ARG A 114 17.50 -4.92 16.51
C ARG A 114 17.47 -3.42 16.72
N LYS A 115 17.19 -2.63 15.69
CA LYS A 115 17.10 -1.18 15.82
C LYS A 115 15.64 -0.82 16.11
N PRO A 116 15.37 0.08 17.07
CA PRO A 116 14.09 0.76 17.07
C PRO A 116 13.97 1.44 15.71
N LEU A 117 12.90 1.10 14.99
CA LEU A 117 12.58 1.73 13.72
C LEU A 117 12.34 3.23 14.00
N PRO A 118 12.81 4.12 13.12
CA PRO A 118 12.89 5.57 13.37
C PRO A 118 11.53 6.21 13.67
#